data_AF-A0A1Q2GZI9-F1
#
_entry.id   AF-A0A1Q2GZI9-F1
#
_cell.length_a   1.000
_cell.length_b   1.000
_cell.length_c   1.000
_cell.angle_alpha   90.00
_cell.angle_beta   90.00
_cell.angle_gamma   90.00
#
_symmetry.space_group_name_H-M   'P 1'
#
loop_
_entity.id
_entity.type
_entity.pdbx_description
1 polymer ?
#
loop_
_entity_poly.entity_id
_entity_poly.type
_entity_poly.pdbx_seq_one_letter_code
_entity_poly.pdbx_strand_id
1 'polypeptide(L)'
;MNNYVVATIKDWNIAQYNKRTPAYNGNWHLITDKKELTYSHLKHLNPKYIFFPHWSWIVPEEIINNFNCVCFHMTDLPYGRGGSPMQNLISLGHTTTKLSALKMEESIDTGPIYLKRPLSLEGTAQQIFLRCSALTFDMIQFIVNENPEVTPQEGPVTAFSRRNPSQSVIDTNLELDAIFDHIRMLDADSYPKAYIKHGKYKLEFTNATKNNGALTANIKLTLFE
;
A
#
# COMPACT_ATOMS: atom_id res chain seq x y z
N MET A 1 7.20 -29.75 0.04
CA MET A 1 6.84 -28.47 -0.63
C MET A 1 6.88 -27.39 0.44
N ASN A 2 7.42 -26.20 0.14
CA ASN A 2 7.48 -25.11 1.13
C ASN A 2 6.09 -24.53 1.40
N ASN A 3 5.83 -24.08 2.63
CA ASN A 3 4.65 -23.29 2.96
C ASN A 3 4.95 -21.80 2.80
N TYR A 4 3.96 -21.04 2.33
CA TYR A 4 4.01 -19.59 2.19
C TYR A 4 2.73 -18.99 2.76
N VAL A 5 2.85 -17.84 3.42
CA VAL A 5 1.71 -17.09 3.93
C VAL A 5 1.61 -15.76 3.21
N VAL A 6 0.40 -15.35 2.83
CA VAL A 6 0.09 -13.98 2.43
C VAL A 6 -0.84 -13.39 3.47
N ALA A 7 -0.39 -12.35 4.18
CA ALA A 7 -1.16 -11.60 5.16
C ALA A 7 -1.62 -10.27 4.55
N THR A 8 -2.90 -10.14 4.23
CA THR A 8 -3.42 -8.95 3.55
C THR A 8 -4.91 -8.73 3.81
N ILE A 9 -5.32 -7.46 3.86
CA ILE A 9 -6.71 -7.08 4.20
C ILE A 9 -7.50 -6.44 3.07
N LYS A 10 -6.84 -6.15 1.94
CA LYS A 10 -7.50 -5.42 0.85
C LYS A 10 -8.01 -6.39 -0.19
N ASP A 11 -9.26 -6.21 -0.61
CA ASP A 11 -9.96 -7.10 -1.55
C ASP A 11 -9.18 -7.31 -2.85
N TRP A 12 -8.53 -6.27 -3.36
CA TRP A 12 -7.69 -6.40 -4.56
C TRP A 12 -6.50 -7.34 -4.37
N ASN A 13 -5.88 -7.36 -3.18
CA ASN A 13 -4.79 -8.29 -2.88
C ASN A 13 -5.32 -9.71 -2.64
N ILE A 14 -6.47 -9.85 -1.99
CA ILE A 14 -7.14 -11.15 -1.80
C ILE A 14 -7.53 -11.75 -3.16
N ALA A 15 -8.02 -10.91 -4.09
CA ALA A 15 -8.33 -11.32 -5.45
C ALA A 15 -7.08 -11.78 -6.22
N GLN A 16 -5.95 -11.07 -6.11
CA GLN A 16 -4.69 -11.51 -6.72
C GLN A 16 -4.18 -12.81 -6.10
N TYR A 17 -4.30 -12.99 -4.78
CA TYR A 17 -3.98 -14.25 -4.11
C TYR A 17 -4.76 -15.40 -4.73
N ASN A 18 -6.09 -15.34 -4.70
CA ASN A 18 -6.97 -16.40 -5.19
C ASN A 18 -6.72 -16.69 -6.68
N LYS A 19 -6.41 -15.66 -7.48
CA LYS A 19 -6.16 -15.79 -8.91
C LYS A 19 -4.83 -16.47 -9.23
N ARG A 20 -3.76 -16.15 -8.48
CA ARG A 20 -2.38 -16.45 -8.91
C ARG A 20 -1.71 -17.57 -8.13
N THR A 21 -1.93 -17.67 -6.83
CA THR A 21 -1.24 -18.67 -6.00
C THR A 21 -1.58 -20.12 -6.34
N PRO A 22 -2.74 -20.49 -6.91
CA PRO A 22 -2.98 -21.86 -7.38
C PRO A 22 -1.99 -22.33 -8.47
N ALA A 23 -1.37 -21.40 -9.21
CA ALA A 23 -0.37 -21.69 -10.22
C ALA A 23 1.08 -21.54 -9.71
N TYR A 24 1.27 -21.11 -8.46
CA TYR A 24 2.60 -20.93 -7.86
C TYR A 24 3.07 -22.21 -7.18
N ASN A 25 4.37 -22.48 -7.23
CA ASN A 25 4.97 -23.59 -6.51
C ASN A 25 4.89 -23.37 -5.00
N GLY A 26 4.43 -24.37 -4.25
CA GLY A 26 4.31 -24.31 -2.79
C GLY A 26 2.89 -24.53 -2.27
N ASN A 27 2.78 -24.59 -0.95
CA ASN A 27 1.50 -24.55 -0.26
C ASN A 27 1.24 -23.12 0.21
N TRP A 28 0.13 -22.53 -0.23
CA TRP A 28 -0.18 -21.13 0.04
C TRP A 28 -1.32 -21.01 1.06
N HIS A 29 -1.12 -20.15 2.04
CA HIS A 29 -2.06 -19.84 3.10
C HIS A 29 -2.38 -18.34 3.09
N LEU A 30 -3.65 -17.99 3.22
CA LEU A 30 -4.11 -16.60 3.29
C LEU A 30 -4.52 -16.26 4.72
N ILE A 31 -4.05 -15.11 5.21
CA ILE A 31 -4.48 -14.54 6.49
C ILE A 31 -5.06 -13.15 6.22
N THR A 32 -6.32 -12.93 6.59
CA THR A 32 -7.03 -11.66 6.37
C THR A 32 -7.48 -10.98 7.67
N ASP A 33 -7.45 -11.69 8.80
CA ASP A 33 -7.75 -11.14 10.12
C ASP A 33 -6.47 -11.01 10.97
N LYS A 34 -6.32 -9.88 11.65
CA LYS A 34 -5.25 -9.66 12.65
C LYS A 34 -5.21 -10.77 13.70
N LYS A 35 -6.35 -11.31 14.11
CA LYS A 35 -6.46 -12.36 15.13
C LYS A 35 -5.87 -13.69 14.68
N GLU A 36 -5.74 -13.91 13.38
CA GLU A 36 -5.15 -15.14 12.82
C GLU A 36 -3.63 -15.03 12.66
N LEU A 37 -3.08 -13.81 12.60
CA LEU A 37 -1.64 -13.57 12.51
C LEU A 37 -0.97 -13.71 13.88
N THR A 38 -0.88 -14.95 14.36
CA THR A 38 -0.29 -15.30 15.67
C THR A 38 0.96 -16.15 15.49
N TYR A 39 1.90 -16.05 16.43
CA TYR A 39 3.12 -16.86 16.41
C TYR A 39 2.80 -18.36 16.39
N SER A 40 1.86 -18.83 17.22
CA SER A 40 1.47 -20.24 17.27
C SER A 40 0.89 -20.75 15.96
N HIS A 41 0.05 -19.94 15.30
CA HIS A 41 -0.51 -20.31 14.00
C HIS A 41 0.57 -20.37 12.92
N LEU A 42 1.44 -19.36 12.85
CA LEU A 42 2.55 -19.34 11.90
C LEU A 42 3.55 -20.47 12.15
N LYS A 43 3.83 -20.80 13.41
CA LYS A 43 4.68 -21.94 13.78
C LYS A 43 4.09 -23.27 13.30
N HIS A 44 2.77 -23.43 13.38
CA HIS A 44 2.08 -24.61 12.85
C HIS A 44 2.18 -24.70 11.31
N LEU A 45 2.00 -23.56 10.62
CA LEU A 45 2.12 -23.48 9.16
C LEU A 45 3.57 -23.66 8.68
N ASN A 46 4.56 -23.32 9.52
CA ASN A 46 5.99 -23.37 9.21
C ASN A 46 6.34 -22.72 7.85
N PRO A 47 6.00 -21.43 7.63
CA PRO A 47 6.21 -20.78 6.35
C PRO A 47 7.67 -20.43 6.10
N LYS A 48 8.13 -20.64 4.85
CA LYS A 48 9.42 -20.13 4.39
C LYS A 48 9.40 -18.60 4.29
N TYR A 49 8.30 -18.02 3.84
CA TYR A 49 8.07 -16.57 3.76
C TYR A 49 6.65 -16.21 4.20
N ILE A 50 6.53 -15.02 4.80
CA ILE A 50 5.27 -14.35 5.10
C ILE A 50 5.26 -13.04 4.33
N PHE A 51 4.39 -12.91 3.34
CA PHE A 51 4.28 -11.73 2.50
C PHE A 51 3.17 -10.80 3.01
N PHE A 52 3.45 -9.50 3.10
CA PHE A 52 2.52 -8.46 3.53
C PHE A 52 2.23 -7.46 2.39
N PRO A 53 1.40 -7.80 1.38
CA PRO A 53 1.00 -6.86 0.32
C PRO A 53 0.31 -5.60 0.84
N HIS A 54 -0.52 -5.72 1.89
CA HIS A 54 -1.14 -4.59 2.57
C HIS A 54 -1.65 -5.00 3.95
N TRP A 55 -1.01 -4.48 5.00
CA TRP A 55 -1.37 -4.78 6.39
C TRP A 55 -1.41 -3.49 7.20
N SER A 56 -2.49 -3.26 7.96
CA SER A 56 -2.72 -1.98 8.65
C SER A 56 -2.25 -1.96 10.11
N TRP A 57 -1.92 -3.12 10.67
CA TRP A 57 -1.51 -3.27 12.07
C TRP A 57 -0.02 -3.50 12.19
N ILE A 58 0.54 -3.12 13.34
CA ILE A 58 1.91 -3.49 13.70
C ILE A 58 2.01 -5.01 13.75
N VAL A 59 3.00 -5.57 13.07
CA VAL A 59 3.33 -7.00 13.16
C VAL A 59 4.14 -7.21 14.44
N PRO A 60 3.76 -8.15 15.32
CA PRO A 60 4.50 -8.44 16.54
C PRO A 60 5.98 -8.75 16.29
N GLU A 61 6.87 -8.23 17.13
CA GLU A 61 8.32 -8.47 17.05
C GLU A 61 8.66 -9.97 17.08
N GLU A 62 7.94 -10.75 17.88
CA GLU A 62 8.13 -12.21 17.92
C GLU A 62 7.89 -12.87 16.55
N ILE A 63 7.01 -12.32 15.71
CA ILE A 63 6.79 -12.80 14.35
C ILE A 63 7.91 -12.32 13.42
N ILE A 64 8.28 -11.03 13.48
CA ILE A 64 9.36 -10.46 12.65
C ILE A 64 10.70 -11.18 12.90
N ASN A 65 11.00 -11.46 14.16
CA ASN A 65 12.29 -12.04 14.58
C ASN A 65 12.40 -13.55 14.33
N ASN A 66 11.27 -14.27 14.14
CA ASN A 66 11.27 -15.72 13.96
C ASN A 66 10.89 -16.19 12.54
N PHE A 67 10.37 -15.32 11.69
CA PHE A 67 9.94 -15.68 10.34
C PHE A 67 10.47 -14.69 9.30
N ASN A 68 10.63 -15.15 8.05
CA ASN A 68 11.00 -14.25 6.95
C ASN A 68 9.78 -13.42 6.51
N CYS A 69 9.58 -12.29 7.18
CA CYS A 69 8.53 -11.34 6.89
C CYS A 69 8.96 -10.39 5.76
N VAL A 70 8.17 -10.30 4.71
CA VAL A 70 8.44 -9.45 3.53
C VAL A 70 7.29 -8.47 3.35
N CYS A 71 7.55 -7.17 3.48
CA CYS A 71 6.55 -6.15 3.15
C CYS A 71 6.84 -5.51 1.78
N PHE A 72 5.83 -4.84 1.24
CA PHE A 72 5.90 -4.15 -0.05
C PHE A 72 5.59 -2.67 0.16
N HIS A 73 6.61 -1.83 -0.03
CA HIS A 73 6.51 -0.40 0.23
C HIS A 73 6.62 0.41 -1.06
N MET A 74 5.70 1.36 -1.25
CA MET A 74 5.52 2.08 -2.51
C MET A 74 6.46 3.29 -2.65
N THR A 75 7.75 3.12 -2.35
CA THR A 75 8.76 4.15 -2.61
C THR A 75 10.09 3.55 -3.07
N ASP A 76 10.94 4.39 -3.65
CA ASP A 76 12.34 4.03 -3.93
C ASP A 76 13.19 4.15 -2.65
N LEU A 77 12.99 3.22 -1.71
CA LEU A 77 13.67 3.20 -0.41
C LEU A 77 15.19 3.37 -0.55
N PRO A 78 15.87 4.19 0.27
CA PRO A 78 15.41 4.78 1.53
C PRO A 78 14.61 6.09 1.41
N TYR A 79 14.32 6.57 0.20
CA TYR A 79 13.43 7.71 0.02
C TYR A 79 11.99 7.34 0.39
N GLY A 80 11.34 8.16 1.21
CA GLY A 80 9.92 8.02 1.56
C GLY A 80 9.59 6.86 2.52
N ARG A 81 10.47 6.54 3.47
CA ARG A 81 10.13 5.59 4.57
C ARG A 81 8.93 6.08 5.36
N GLY A 82 8.04 5.19 5.80
CA GLY A 82 6.92 5.53 6.67
C GLY A 82 5.54 5.50 6.00
N GLY A 83 4.58 6.18 6.63
CA GLY A 83 3.17 5.97 6.32
C GLY A 83 2.65 6.73 5.08
N SER A 84 1.52 6.26 4.55
CA SER A 84 0.78 6.91 3.44
C SER A 84 1.66 7.26 2.22
N PRO A 85 2.49 6.33 1.70
CA PRO A 85 3.50 6.64 0.68
C PRO A 85 2.88 7.18 -0.61
N MET A 86 1.79 6.58 -1.10
CA MET A 86 1.11 7.04 -2.32
C MET A 86 0.68 8.51 -2.22
N GLN A 87 0.05 8.88 -1.09
CA GLN A 87 -0.46 10.23 -0.90
C GLN A 87 0.68 11.24 -0.78
N ASN A 88 1.74 10.91 -0.03
CA ASN A 88 2.92 11.77 0.09
C ASN A 88 3.60 11.96 -1.27
N LEU A 89 3.75 10.89 -2.05
CA LEU A 89 4.33 10.97 -3.40
C LEU A 89 3.53 11.89 -4.33
N ILE A 90 2.21 11.70 -4.39
CA ILE A 90 1.34 12.52 -5.23
C ILE A 90 1.36 13.99 -4.77
N SER A 91 1.34 14.25 -3.46
CA SER A 91 1.42 15.60 -2.91
C SER A 91 2.74 16.32 -3.23
N LEU A 92 3.82 15.56 -3.46
CA LEU A 92 5.12 16.06 -3.89
C LEU A 92 5.27 16.13 -5.42
N GLY A 93 4.20 15.87 -6.17
CA GLY A 93 4.19 15.95 -7.65
C GLY A 93 4.79 14.72 -8.35
N HIS A 94 5.02 13.61 -7.64
CA HIS A 94 5.52 12.39 -8.28
C HIS A 94 4.43 11.71 -9.12
N THR A 95 4.78 11.38 -10.35
CA THR A 95 3.92 10.63 -11.29
C THR A 95 4.33 9.16 -11.42
N THR A 96 5.54 8.82 -10.98
CA THR A 96 6.10 7.46 -10.96
C THR A 96 6.89 7.23 -9.67
N THR A 97 7.08 5.97 -9.30
CA THR A 97 7.86 5.56 -8.13
C THR A 97 8.43 4.15 -8.35
N LYS A 98 8.97 3.54 -7.29
CA LYS A 98 9.24 2.12 -7.23
C LYS A 98 8.42 1.45 -6.14
N LEU A 99 8.07 0.18 -6.38
CA LEU A 99 7.62 -0.74 -5.34
C LEU A 99 8.84 -1.52 -4.85
N SER A 100 9.15 -1.40 -3.57
CA SER A 100 10.26 -2.08 -2.90
C SER A 100 9.74 -3.25 -2.09
N ALA A 101 10.24 -4.46 -2.34
CA ALA A 101 10.03 -5.61 -1.47
C ALA A 101 11.22 -5.70 -0.52
N LEU A 102 10.95 -5.68 0.78
CA LEU A 102 11.99 -5.63 1.81
C LEU A 102 11.71 -6.64 2.91
N LYS A 103 12.79 -7.15 3.51
CA LYS A 103 12.71 -7.91 4.74
C LYS A 103 12.31 -6.94 5.86
N MET A 104 11.28 -7.30 6.62
CA MET A 104 10.85 -6.51 7.75
C MET A 104 11.88 -6.59 8.88
N GLU A 105 12.08 -5.47 9.55
CA GLU A 105 12.82 -5.32 10.80
C GLU A 105 11.93 -4.57 11.80
N GLU A 106 12.37 -4.45 13.06
CA GLU A 106 11.64 -3.72 14.11
C GLU A 106 11.40 -2.25 13.72
N SER A 107 12.38 -1.64 13.05
CA SER A 107 12.26 -0.27 12.56
C SER A 107 11.51 -0.22 11.21
N ILE A 108 10.55 0.72 11.12
CA ILE A 108 9.66 0.85 9.96
C ILE A 108 10.45 1.17 8.70
N ASP A 109 10.28 0.32 7.68
CA ASP A 109 10.85 0.46 6.34
C ASP A 109 12.38 0.61 6.28
N THR A 110 13.12 0.12 7.29
CA THR A 110 14.59 0.17 7.31
C THR A 110 15.27 -1.05 6.74
N GLY A 111 14.57 -2.19 6.73
CA GLY A 111 15.18 -3.47 6.43
C GLY A 111 15.69 -3.62 5.00
N PRO A 112 16.54 -4.63 4.76
CA PRO A 112 17.23 -4.80 3.51
C PRO A 112 16.25 -5.20 2.39
N ILE A 113 16.58 -4.81 1.16
CA ILE A 113 15.72 -4.92 -0.02
C ILE A 113 15.98 -6.24 -0.74
N TYR A 114 14.92 -6.98 -1.07
CA TYR A 114 15.00 -8.12 -1.99
C TYR A 114 15.07 -7.66 -3.45
N LEU A 115 14.16 -6.76 -3.83
CA LEU A 115 14.08 -6.20 -5.18
C LEU A 115 13.21 -4.94 -5.20
N LYS A 116 13.38 -4.15 -6.26
CA LYS A 116 12.50 -3.03 -6.60
C LYS A 116 11.97 -3.18 -8.02
N ARG A 117 10.77 -2.65 -8.27
CA ARG A 117 10.17 -2.56 -9.60
C ARG A 117 9.51 -1.19 -9.82
N PRO A 118 9.56 -0.64 -11.05
CA PRO A 118 8.90 0.64 -11.34
C PRO A 118 7.38 0.53 -11.18
N LEU A 119 6.76 1.61 -10.72
CA LEU A 119 5.31 1.71 -10.54
C LEU A 119 4.82 3.10 -10.98
N SER A 120 3.84 3.13 -11.88
CA SER A 120 3.13 4.36 -12.24
C SER A 120 2.14 4.77 -11.16
N LEU A 121 2.07 6.07 -10.87
CA LEU A 121 1.09 6.71 -9.96
C LEU A 121 -0.06 7.39 -10.72
N GLU A 122 -0.23 7.03 -11.99
CA GLU A 122 -1.33 7.52 -12.82
C GLU A 122 -2.66 6.90 -12.40
N GLY A 123 -3.69 7.73 -12.37
CA GLY A 123 -5.07 7.35 -12.05
C GLY A 123 -5.49 7.67 -10.62
N THR A 124 -6.64 7.13 -10.24
CA THR A 124 -7.15 7.17 -8.87
C THR A 124 -6.36 6.25 -7.96
N ALA A 125 -6.46 6.46 -6.64
CA ALA A 125 -5.84 5.58 -5.66
C ALA A 125 -6.25 4.12 -5.87
N GLN A 126 -7.51 3.85 -6.21
CA GLN A 126 -7.99 2.49 -6.52
C GLN A 126 -7.20 1.86 -7.67
N GLN A 127 -7.02 2.60 -8.76
CA GLN A 127 -6.29 2.13 -9.94
C GLN A 127 -4.81 1.87 -9.63
N ILE A 128 -4.19 2.77 -8.87
CA ILE A 128 -2.79 2.62 -8.46
C ILE A 128 -2.63 1.41 -7.51
N PHE A 129 -3.56 1.20 -6.57
CA PHE A 129 -3.53 0.02 -5.70
C PHE A 129 -3.72 -1.28 -6.45
N LEU A 130 -4.61 -1.35 -7.44
CA LEU A 130 -4.79 -2.52 -8.31
C LEU A 130 -3.49 -2.83 -9.08
N ARG A 131 -2.84 -1.80 -9.64
CA ARG A 131 -1.55 -1.93 -10.34
C ARG A 131 -0.45 -2.40 -9.39
N CYS A 132 -0.35 -1.80 -8.21
CA CYS A 132 0.59 -2.20 -7.16
C CYS A 132 0.35 -3.63 -6.71
N SER A 133 -0.90 -4.05 -6.58
CA SER A 133 -1.29 -5.40 -6.18
C SER A 133 -0.80 -6.43 -7.20
N ALA A 134 -1.08 -6.22 -8.49
CA ALA A 134 -0.59 -7.11 -9.54
C ALA A 134 0.95 -7.24 -9.52
N LEU A 135 1.65 -6.10 -9.43
CA LEU A 135 3.11 -6.05 -9.36
C LEU A 135 3.67 -6.74 -8.10
N THR A 136 2.97 -6.60 -6.96
CA THR A 136 3.34 -7.27 -5.71
C THR A 136 3.36 -8.79 -5.90
N PHE A 137 2.35 -9.36 -6.56
CA PHE A 137 2.29 -10.80 -6.78
C PHE A 137 3.33 -11.28 -7.81
N ASP A 138 3.67 -10.47 -8.81
CA ASP A 138 4.82 -10.75 -9.70
C ASP A 138 6.13 -10.82 -8.88
N MET A 139 6.33 -9.89 -7.94
CA MET A 139 7.50 -9.87 -7.07
C MET A 139 7.51 -11.04 -6.07
N ILE A 140 6.35 -11.44 -5.52
CA ILE A 140 6.21 -12.62 -4.67
C ILE A 140 6.66 -13.87 -5.43
N GLN A 141 6.19 -14.07 -6.65
CA GLN A 141 6.57 -15.22 -7.48
C GLN A 141 8.08 -15.26 -7.72
N PHE A 142 8.68 -14.11 -8.05
CA PHE A 142 10.12 -13.98 -8.20
C PHE A 142 10.88 -14.37 -6.93
N ILE A 143 10.48 -13.85 -5.76
CA ILE A 143 11.14 -14.19 -4.47
C ILE A 143 11.05 -15.68 -4.18
N VAL A 144 9.90 -16.30 -4.44
CA VAL A 144 9.69 -17.74 -4.21
C VAL A 144 10.55 -18.61 -5.12
N ASN A 145 10.67 -18.24 -6.40
CA ASN A 145 11.41 -19.01 -7.40
C ASN A 145 12.92 -18.83 -7.26
N GLU A 146 13.38 -17.59 -7.12
CA GLU A 146 14.80 -17.25 -7.19
C GLU A 146 15.48 -17.21 -5.83
N ASN A 147 14.69 -17.06 -4.74
CA ASN A 147 15.21 -16.88 -3.38
C ASN A 147 16.37 -15.86 -3.31
N PRO A 148 16.15 -14.62 -3.78
CA PRO A 148 17.23 -13.65 -3.93
C PRO A 148 17.79 -13.23 -2.57
N GLU A 149 19.10 -12.95 -2.54
CA GLU A 149 19.75 -12.32 -1.40
C GLU A 149 19.23 -10.90 -1.19
N VAL A 150 19.25 -10.44 0.05
CA VAL A 150 18.84 -9.08 0.42
C VAL A 150 20.03 -8.14 0.47
N THR A 151 19.82 -6.88 0.07
CA THR A 151 20.84 -5.84 0.14
C THR A 151 20.45 -4.73 1.12
N PRO A 152 21.36 -4.26 1.99
CA PRO A 152 21.10 -3.10 2.83
C PRO A 152 20.68 -1.87 2.01
N GLN A 153 19.83 -1.02 2.58
CA GLN A 153 19.48 0.24 1.93
C GLN A 153 20.65 1.22 1.97
N GLU A 154 20.94 1.88 0.86
CA GLU A 154 22.00 2.89 0.73
C GLU A 154 21.44 4.23 0.23
N GLY A 155 22.10 5.33 0.62
CA GLY A 155 21.74 6.69 0.21
C GLY A 155 20.92 7.48 1.23
N PRO A 156 20.50 8.70 0.86
CA PRO A 156 19.84 9.62 1.79
C PRO A 156 18.43 9.14 2.18
N VAL A 157 18.14 9.20 3.47
CA VAL A 157 16.82 8.83 4.01
C VAL A 157 15.88 10.03 3.95
N THR A 158 14.66 9.82 3.45
CA THR A 158 13.56 10.78 3.56
C THR A 158 12.39 10.12 4.28
N ALA A 159 11.88 10.74 5.33
CA ALA A 159 10.76 10.21 6.10
C ALA A 159 9.43 10.82 5.64
N PHE A 160 8.43 9.97 5.45
CA PHE A 160 7.05 10.33 5.20
C PHE A 160 6.21 10.13 6.45
N SER A 161 5.36 11.12 6.72
CA SER A 161 4.40 11.06 7.80
C SER A 161 3.13 10.36 7.34
N ARG A 162 2.59 9.47 8.18
CA ARG A 162 1.29 8.86 7.96
C ARG A 162 0.22 9.95 8.00
N ARG A 163 -0.62 10.00 6.96
CA ARG A 163 -1.77 10.91 6.94
C ARG A 163 -2.89 10.40 7.84
N ASN A 164 -3.67 11.32 8.39
CA ASN A 164 -4.89 11.04 9.15
C ASN A 164 -6.15 11.48 8.34
N PRO A 165 -7.35 10.97 8.69
CA PRO A 165 -8.58 11.28 7.95
C PRO A 165 -8.94 12.77 7.89
N SER A 166 -8.54 13.58 8.88
CA SER A 166 -8.83 15.03 8.88
C SER A 166 -8.08 15.76 7.77
N GLN A 167 -6.92 15.23 7.36
CA GLN A 167 -6.12 15.75 6.24
C GLN A 167 -6.73 15.44 4.87
N SER A 168 -7.89 14.78 4.80
CA SER A 168 -8.66 14.63 3.56
C SER A 168 -9.47 15.90 3.21
N VAL A 169 -9.50 16.92 4.05
CA VAL A 169 -10.11 18.21 3.70
C VAL A 169 -9.40 18.82 2.49
N ILE A 170 -10.15 19.31 1.51
CA ILE A 170 -9.61 20.04 0.36
C ILE A 170 -9.30 21.47 0.81
N ASP A 171 -8.07 21.91 0.59
CA ASP A 171 -7.71 23.32 0.68
C ASP A 171 -8.12 24.02 -0.62
N THR A 172 -9.09 24.93 -0.53
CA THR A 172 -9.66 25.65 -1.68
C THR A 172 -8.75 26.75 -2.22
N ASN A 173 -7.62 27.02 -1.55
CA ASN A 173 -6.61 27.96 -2.04
C ASN A 173 -5.61 27.29 -3.00
N LEU A 174 -5.70 25.96 -3.17
CA LEU A 174 -4.85 25.21 -4.08
C LEU A 174 -5.27 25.41 -5.55
N GLU A 175 -4.29 25.33 -6.43
CA GLU A 175 -4.52 25.26 -7.88
C GLU A 175 -5.29 23.99 -8.27
N LEU A 176 -6.00 24.05 -9.41
CA LEU A 176 -6.86 22.95 -9.87
C LEU A 176 -6.14 21.60 -9.97
N ASP A 177 -4.86 21.59 -10.33
CA ASP A 177 -4.06 20.36 -10.40
C ASP A 177 -3.82 19.73 -9.03
N ALA A 178 -3.53 20.55 -8.01
CA ALA A 178 -3.36 20.06 -6.66
C ALA A 178 -4.70 19.60 -6.05
N ILE A 179 -5.81 20.25 -6.38
CA ILE A 179 -7.15 19.77 -6.00
C ILE A 179 -7.47 18.44 -6.69
N PHE A 180 -7.19 18.31 -7.99
CA PHE A 180 -7.36 17.07 -8.74
C PHE A 180 -6.55 15.92 -8.09
N ASP A 181 -5.27 16.17 -7.82
CA ASP A 181 -4.37 15.22 -7.19
C ASP A 181 -4.88 14.81 -5.80
N HIS A 182 -5.37 15.76 -5.01
CA HIS A 182 -5.91 15.49 -3.68
C HIS A 182 -7.16 14.62 -3.72
N ILE A 183 -8.05 14.84 -4.69
CA ILE A 183 -9.23 13.99 -4.87
C ILE A 183 -8.82 12.59 -5.33
N ARG A 184 -8.04 12.47 -6.40
CA ARG A 184 -7.71 11.16 -6.97
C ARG A 184 -6.88 10.30 -6.02
N MET A 185 -5.98 10.87 -5.23
CA MET A 185 -5.13 10.10 -4.30
C MET A 185 -5.87 9.55 -3.08
N LEU A 186 -7.11 10.02 -2.86
CA LEU A 186 -8.01 9.57 -1.80
C LEU A 186 -9.17 8.72 -2.37
N ASP A 187 -9.26 8.60 -3.69
CA ASP A 187 -10.33 7.88 -4.35
C ASP A 187 -10.03 6.38 -4.49
N ALA A 188 -10.17 5.68 -3.36
CA ALA A 188 -10.16 4.22 -3.28
C ALA A 188 -11.20 3.72 -2.27
N ASP A 189 -11.64 2.48 -2.43
CA ASP A 189 -12.55 1.86 -1.48
C ASP A 189 -11.88 1.75 -0.10
N SER A 190 -12.65 1.94 0.97
CA SER A 190 -12.18 1.99 2.37
C SER A 190 -11.23 3.15 2.74
N TYR A 191 -10.95 4.09 1.83
CA TYR A 191 -10.15 5.29 2.13
C TYR A 191 -11.01 6.52 2.41
N PRO A 192 -10.56 7.43 3.30
CA PRO A 192 -11.27 8.68 3.58
C PRO A 192 -11.20 9.60 2.36
N LYS A 193 -12.34 9.80 1.70
CA LYS A 193 -12.45 10.62 0.49
C LYS A 193 -12.07 12.07 0.74
N ALA A 194 -11.56 12.72 -0.29
CA ALA A 194 -11.37 14.16 -0.29
C ALA A 194 -12.71 14.86 -0.02
N TYR A 195 -12.73 15.89 0.81
CA TYR A 195 -14.00 16.53 1.18
C TYR A 195 -13.89 18.03 1.47
N ILE A 196 -15.02 18.72 1.37
CA ILE A 196 -15.20 20.05 1.97
C ILE A 196 -16.35 20.02 2.97
N LYS A 197 -16.37 21.00 3.87
CA LYS A 197 -17.51 21.25 4.76
C LYS A 197 -18.31 22.44 4.24
N HIS A 198 -19.62 22.31 4.19
CA HIS A 198 -20.51 23.41 3.85
C HIS A 198 -21.80 23.34 4.67
N GLY A 199 -22.00 24.30 5.57
CA GLY A 199 -23.05 24.24 6.58
C GLY A 199 -22.93 22.98 7.44
N LYS A 200 -24.03 22.23 7.58
CA LYS A 200 -24.08 20.96 8.33
C LYS A 200 -23.63 19.73 7.52
N TYR A 201 -23.15 19.92 6.29
CA TYR A 201 -22.87 18.80 5.38
C TYR A 201 -21.37 18.63 5.13
N LYS A 202 -20.97 17.35 5.01
CA LYS A 202 -19.72 16.89 4.42
C LYS A 202 -19.97 16.53 2.95
N LEU A 203 -19.24 17.16 2.04
CA LEU A 203 -19.30 16.89 0.60
C LEU A 203 -18.03 16.11 0.23
N GLU A 204 -18.18 14.81 -0.03
CA GLU A 204 -17.08 13.91 -0.41
C GLU A 204 -16.99 13.79 -1.93
N PHE A 205 -15.77 13.91 -2.48
CA PHE A 205 -15.52 13.92 -3.91
C PHE A 205 -14.87 12.64 -4.39
N THR A 206 -15.32 12.12 -5.54
CA THR A 206 -14.76 10.95 -6.25
C THR A 206 -14.84 11.14 -7.76
N ASN A 207 -14.14 10.29 -8.53
CA ASN A 207 -14.15 10.29 -10.00
C ASN A 207 -13.85 11.68 -10.60
N ALA A 208 -12.84 12.35 -10.05
CA ALA A 208 -12.40 13.64 -10.55
C ALA A 208 -11.85 13.51 -11.99
N THR A 209 -12.25 14.40 -12.89
CA THR A 209 -11.70 14.54 -14.24
C THR A 209 -11.42 16.01 -14.55
N LYS A 210 -10.28 16.27 -15.18
CA LYS A 210 -9.83 17.61 -15.56
C LYS A 210 -10.08 17.84 -17.05
N ASN A 211 -10.86 18.85 -17.40
CA ASN A 211 -11.16 19.24 -18.78
C ASN A 211 -11.15 20.77 -18.90
N ASN A 212 -10.39 21.32 -19.86
CA ASN A 212 -10.41 22.75 -20.25
C ASN A 212 -10.50 23.76 -19.09
N GLY A 213 -9.56 23.69 -18.14
CA GLY A 213 -9.52 24.64 -17.01
C GLY A 213 -10.62 24.43 -15.96
N ALA A 214 -11.37 23.33 -16.04
CA ALA A 214 -12.37 22.94 -15.07
C ALA A 214 -12.10 21.54 -14.52
N LEU A 215 -12.58 21.30 -13.30
CA LEU A 215 -12.60 20.00 -12.67
C LEU A 215 -14.04 19.55 -12.47
N THR A 216 -14.35 18.33 -12.91
CA THR A 216 -15.65 17.70 -12.65
C THR A 216 -15.45 16.48 -11.77
N ALA A 217 -16.37 16.23 -10.85
CA ALA A 217 -16.30 15.11 -9.92
C ALA A 217 -17.70 14.72 -9.44
N ASN A 218 -17.85 13.49 -8.96
CA ASN A 218 -19.05 13.06 -8.24
C ASN A 218 -19.00 13.60 -6.80
N ILE A 219 -20.16 13.92 -6.24
CA ILE A 219 -20.29 14.39 -4.86
C ILE A 219 -21.26 13.50 -4.09
N LYS A 220 -20.83 13.04 -2.92
CA LYS A 220 -21.69 12.42 -1.91
C LYS A 220 -21.87 13.36 -0.74
N LEU A 221 -23.12 13.64 -0.37
CA LEU A 221 -23.46 14.50 0.76
C LEU A 221 -23.81 13.64 1.98
N THR A 222 -23.24 13.98 3.13
CA THR A 222 -23.56 13.37 4.43
C THR A 222 -23.64 14.46 5.50
N LEU A 223 -24.31 14.21 6.62
CA LEU A 223 -24.25 15.12 7.77
C LEU A 223 -22.83 15.11 8.36
N PHE A 224 -22.32 16.28 8.69
CA PHE A 224 -21.05 16.40 9.40
C PHE A 224 -21.33 16.18 10.89
N GLU A 225 -21.02 14.99 11.39
CA GLU A 225 -21.03 14.66 12.84
C GLU A 225 -19.85 15.32 13.57
#